data_AF-A0A5C0PY48-F1
#
_entry.id   AF-A0A5C0PY48-F1
#
_cell.length_a   1.000
_cell.length_b   1.000
_cell.length_c   1.000
_cell.angle_alpha   90.00
_cell.angle_beta   90.00
_cell.angle_gamma   90.00
#
_symmetry.space_group_name_H-M   'P 1'
#
loop_
_entity.id
_entity.type
_entity.pdbx_description
1 polymer ?
#
loop_
_entity_poly.entity_id
_entity_poly.type
_entity_poly.pdbx_seq_one_letter_code
_entity_poly.pdbx_strand_id
1 'polypeptide(L)'
;MKEISDFVKKKNIPKDETVYIGGDLNVNKGTPEFKDMLKNLNVNDVLYAGHNSTWDPQSNSIAKYNYPNGKPEHLDYIFTDKDHKQPKQLVNEVVTEKPKPWDVYAFPYYYVYNDFSDHYPIKAYSK
;
A
#
# COMPACT_ATOMS: atom_id res chain seq x y z
N MET A 1 10.97 -11.45 0.96
CA MET A 1 9.68 -11.58 0.24
C MET A 1 9.66 -12.68 -0.83
N LYS A 2 10.23 -13.89 -0.59
CA LYS A 2 10.23 -14.96 -1.61
C LYS A 2 9.14 -16.02 -1.41
N GLU A 3 8.66 -16.17 -0.19
CA GLU A 3 7.66 -17.20 0.15
C GLU A 3 6.36 -17.04 -0.64
N ILE A 4 5.92 -15.79 -0.87
CA ILE A 4 4.70 -15.49 -1.64
C ILE A 4 4.84 -15.96 -3.10
N SER A 5 5.92 -15.59 -3.78
CA SER A 5 6.12 -15.98 -5.18
C SER A 5 6.39 -17.48 -5.33
N ASP A 6 7.08 -18.10 -4.38
CA ASP A 6 7.26 -19.55 -4.34
C ASP A 6 5.91 -20.28 -4.14
N PHE A 7 5.02 -19.75 -3.29
CA PHE A 7 3.67 -20.27 -3.12
C PHE A 7 2.87 -20.17 -4.42
N VAL A 8 2.84 -18.99 -5.07
CA VAL A 8 2.14 -18.78 -6.34
C VAL A 8 2.61 -19.78 -7.40
N LYS A 9 3.93 -19.95 -7.54
CA LYS A 9 4.52 -20.92 -8.48
C LYS A 9 4.12 -22.36 -8.17
N LYS A 10 4.17 -22.77 -6.90
CA LYS A 10 3.81 -24.13 -6.47
C LYS A 10 2.32 -24.41 -6.60
N LYS A 11 1.48 -23.38 -6.57
CA LYS A 11 0.03 -23.54 -6.65
C LYS A 11 -0.47 -23.94 -8.04
N ASN A 12 0.38 -23.79 -9.08
CA ASN A 12 0.08 -24.10 -10.48
C ASN A 12 -1.25 -23.48 -10.94
N ILE A 13 -1.42 -22.19 -10.64
CA ILE A 13 -2.61 -21.42 -11.06
C ILE A 13 -2.59 -21.29 -12.60
N PRO A 14 -3.74 -21.42 -13.27
CA PRO A 14 -3.82 -21.23 -14.72
C PRO A 14 -3.35 -19.82 -15.14
N LYS A 15 -2.51 -19.76 -16.18
CA LYS A 15 -1.93 -18.49 -16.64
C LYS A 15 -2.94 -17.51 -17.23
N ASP A 16 -4.16 -17.96 -17.53
CA ASP A 16 -5.29 -17.15 -18.00
C ASP A 16 -6.14 -16.59 -16.85
N GLU A 17 -5.79 -16.84 -15.59
CA GLU A 17 -6.34 -16.19 -14.41
C GLU A 17 -5.40 -15.09 -13.91
N THR A 18 -5.93 -14.04 -13.29
CA THR A 18 -5.12 -12.94 -12.72
C THR A 18 -4.84 -13.24 -11.25
N VAL A 19 -3.59 -13.09 -10.82
CA VAL A 19 -3.18 -13.29 -9.43
C VAL A 19 -2.76 -11.95 -8.84
N TYR A 20 -3.55 -11.44 -7.90
CA TYR A 20 -3.24 -10.20 -7.18
C TYR A 20 -2.39 -10.48 -5.93
N ILE A 21 -1.43 -9.61 -5.67
CA ILE A 21 -0.62 -9.58 -4.45
C ILE A 21 -0.66 -8.15 -3.92
N GLY A 22 -1.19 -7.93 -2.72
CA GLY A 22 -1.28 -6.59 -2.17
C GLY A 22 -1.43 -6.51 -0.66
N GLY A 23 -1.22 -5.31 -0.15
CA GLY A 23 -1.19 -4.96 1.27
C GLY A 23 -0.10 -3.93 1.56
N ASP A 24 0.16 -3.71 2.85
CA ASP A 24 1.37 -3.03 3.31
C ASP A 24 2.58 -3.93 3.09
N LEU A 25 3.43 -3.56 2.14
CA LEU A 25 4.64 -4.30 1.81
C LEU A 25 5.87 -3.74 2.54
N ASN A 26 5.73 -2.64 3.29
CA ASN A 26 6.81 -1.98 4.03
C ASN A 26 8.08 -1.68 3.19
N VAL A 27 7.90 -1.46 1.89
CA VAL A 27 9.00 -1.10 0.97
C VAL A 27 8.68 0.24 0.34
N ASN A 28 9.47 1.25 0.70
CA ASN A 28 9.24 2.61 0.24
C ASN A 28 9.54 2.76 -1.27
N LYS A 29 8.62 3.41 -2.00
CA LYS A 29 8.74 3.61 -3.44
C LYS A 29 9.98 4.41 -3.80
N GLY A 30 10.64 4.04 -4.91
CA GLY A 30 11.82 4.76 -5.43
C GLY A 30 13.15 4.37 -4.77
N THR A 31 13.14 3.45 -3.82
CA THR A 31 14.35 2.91 -3.19
C THR A 31 14.97 1.75 -4.00
N PRO A 32 16.22 1.33 -3.72
CA PRO A 32 16.77 0.09 -4.27
C PRO A 32 15.93 -1.14 -3.90
N GLU A 33 15.43 -1.19 -2.66
CA GLU A 33 14.61 -2.30 -2.17
C GLU A 33 13.30 -2.45 -2.95
N PHE A 34 12.71 -1.34 -3.43
CA PHE A 34 11.53 -1.39 -4.31
C PHE A 34 11.79 -2.23 -5.58
N LYS A 35 12.97 -2.10 -6.19
CA LYS A 35 13.32 -2.92 -7.37
C LYS A 35 13.47 -4.40 -7.02
N ASP A 36 13.96 -4.69 -5.83
CA ASP A 36 14.12 -6.07 -5.35
C ASP A 36 12.79 -6.69 -4.93
N MET A 37 11.86 -5.91 -4.37
CA MET A 37 10.48 -6.33 -4.11
C MET A 37 9.79 -6.80 -5.40
N LEU A 38 9.84 -6.01 -6.47
CA LEU A 38 9.22 -6.38 -7.76
C LEU A 38 9.78 -7.71 -8.30
N LYS A 39 11.10 -7.91 -8.20
CA LYS A 39 11.76 -9.17 -8.61
C LYS A 39 11.38 -10.33 -7.71
N ASN A 40 11.42 -10.14 -6.39
CA ASN A 40 11.17 -11.18 -5.41
C ASN A 40 9.72 -11.66 -5.45
N LEU A 41 8.77 -10.75 -5.65
CA LEU A 41 7.35 -11.08 -5.79
C LEU A 41 6.96 -11.53 -7.19
N ASN A 42 7.84 -11.39 -8.19
CA ASN A 42 7.54 -11.70 -9.59
C ASN A 42 6.35 -10.89 -10.12
N VAL A 43 6.40 -9.56 -9.96
CA VAL A 43 5.30 -8.67 -10.36
C VAL A 43 5.78 -7.57 -11.30
N ASN A 44 4.83 -7.00 -12.06
CA ASN A 44 5.06 -5.76 -12.79
C ASN A 44 4.78 -4.55 -11.89
N ASP A 45 5.47 -3.44 -12.15
CA ASP A 45 5.09 -2.14 -11.57
C ASP A 45 3.79 -1.63 -12.20
N VAL A 46 3.15 -0.67 -11.55
CA VAL A 46 1.82 -0.15 -11.89
C VAL A 46 1.85 1.33 -12.23
N LEU A 47 0.72 1.85 -12.70
CA LEU A 47 0.48 3.28 -12.64
C LEU A 47 0.06 3.71 -11.23
N TYR A 48 0.48 4.91 -10.84
CA TYR A 48 0.12 5.51 -9.56
C TYR A 48 -0.78 6.73 -9.79
N ALA A 49 -1.77 6.91 -8.91
CA ALA A 49 -2.69 8.04 -8.90
C ALA A 49 -3.00 8.48 -7.46
N GLY A 50 -3.68 9.61 -7.31
CA GLY A 50 -4.05 10.13 -5.99
C GLY A 50 -2.86 10.73 -5.24
N HIS A 51 -2.81 10.52 -3.92
CA HIS A 51 -1.74 11.01 -3.06
C HIS A 51 -0.41 10.28 -3.30
N ASN A 52 0.72 10.87 -2.88
CA ASN A 52 2.05 10.33 -3.19
C ASN A 52 2.62 9.36 -2.14
N SER A 53 2.00 9.27 -0.97
CA SER A 53 2.45 8.48 0.17
C SER A 53 1.26 7.80 0.84
N THR A 54 1.43 6.55 1.26
CA THR A 54 0.38 5.79 1.95
C THR A 54 0.53 5.92 3.46
N TRP A 55 1.74 6.14 3.96
CA TRP A 55 1.99 6.55 5.34
C TRP A 55 2.56 7.97 5.34
N ASP A 56 1.87 8.93 5.95
CA ASP A 56 2.21 10.35 5.82
C ASP A 56 1.98 11.15 7.12
N PRO A 57 3.01 11.32 7.96
CA PRO A 57 2.92 12.13 9.17
C PRO A 57 2.68 13.62 8.93
N GLN A 58 2.79 14.12 7.70
CA GLN A 58 2.53 15.52 7.38
C GLN A 58 1.03 15.81 7.20
N SER A 59 0.23 14.80 6.83
CA SER A 59 -1.19 14.97 6.49
C SER A 59 -2.16 14.05 7.24
N ASN A 60 -1.68 12.94 7.81
CA ASN A 60 -2.47 11.99 8.59
C ASN A 60 -2.34 12.29 10.10
N SER A 61 -3.47 12.49 10.78
CA SER A 61 -3.53 12.86 12.19
C SER A 61 -2.93 11.81 13.13
N ILE A 62 -3.09 10.52 12.83
CA ILE A 62 -2.57 9.42 13.65
C ILE A 62 -1.07 9.25 13.41
N ALA A 63 -0.63 9.24 12.13
CA ALA A 63 0.79 9.15 11.79
C ALA A 63 1.57 10.35 12.34
N LYS A 64 0.99 11.56 12.27
CA LYS A 64 1.58 12.78 12.83
C LYS A 64 1.77 12.70 14.33
N TYR A 65 0.80 12.15 15.06
CA TYR A 65 0.89 11.97 16.50
C TYR A 65 2.03 11.01 16.88
N ASN A 66 2.11 9.87 16.19
CA ASN A 66 3.11 8.84 16.48
C ASN A 66 4.53 9.24 16.06
N TYR A 67 4.67 9.88 14.89
CA TYR A 67 5.96 10.19 14.27
C TYR A 67 5.96 11.62 13.71
N PRO A 68 5.95 12.66 14.55
CA PRO A 68 5.78 14.05 14.10
C PRO A 68 6.87 14.56 13.14
N ASN A 69 8.04 13.92 13.14
CA ASN A 69 9.17 14.23 12.26
C ASN A 69 9.40 13.16 11.18
N GLY A 70 8.49 12.19 11.06
CA GLY A 70 8.58 11.12 10.08
C GLY A 70 8.48 11.66 8.65
N LYS A 71 9.21 11.05 7.73
CA LYS A 71 9.12 11.38 6.31
C LYS A 71 7.98 10.60 5.68
N PRO A 72 7.16 11.18 4.80
CA PRO A 72 6.12 10.43 4.12
C PRO A 72 6.71 9.28 3.29
N GLU A 73 6.06 8.13 3.33
CA GLU A 73 6.48 6.90 2.65
C GLU A 73 5.31 6.29 1.87
N HIS A 74 5.63 5.60 0.78
CA HIS A 74 4.66 4.82 0.02
C HIS A 74 4.97 3.35 0.23
N LEU A 75 4.15 2.67 1.02
CA LEU A 75 4.41 1.34 1.57
C LEU A 75 3.37 0.31 1.14
N ASP A 76 2.17 0.77 0.80
CA ASP A 76 1.04 -0.07 0.43
C ASP A 76 0.90 -0.19 -1.08
N TYR A 77 0.69 -1.41 -1.56
CA TYR A 77 0.58 -1.68 -2.99
C TYR A 77 -0.41 -2.80 -3.27
N ILE A 78 -0.96 -2.80 -4.48
CA ILE A 78 -1.62 -3.95 -5.09
C ILE A 78 -0.96 -4.18 -6.46
N PHE A 79 -0.40 -5.37 -6.66
CA PHE A 79 0.29 -5.81 -7.86
C PHE A 79 -0.37 -7.05 -8.46
N THR A 80 0.07 -7.43 -9.65
CA THR A 80 -0.28 -8.72 -10.27
C THR A 80 0.98 -9.52 -10.61
N ASP A 81 0.95 -10.83 -10.35
CA ASP A 81 2.03 -11.73 -10.77
C ASP A 81 2.21 -11.68 -12.30
N LYS A 82 3.45 -11.56 -12.75
CA LYS A 82 3.79 -11.29 -14.15
C LYS A 82 3.68 -12.51 -15.08
N ASP A 83 3.60 -13.72 -14.54
CA ASP A 83 3.47 -14.96 -15.32
C ASP A 83 2.00 -15.36 -15.55
N HIS A 84 1.06 -14.57 -15.02
CA HIS A 84 -0.39 -14.76 -15.07
C HIS A 84 -1.07 -13.66 -15.89
N LYS A 85 -2.40 -13.78 -16.11
CA LYS A 85 -3.16 -12.84 -16.93
C LYS A 85 -3.04 -11.44 -16.38
N GLN A 86 -2.53 -10.52 -17.20
CA GLN A 86 -2.43 -9.12 -16.82
C GLN A 86 -3.76 -8.40 -17.04
N PRO A 87 -4.18 -7.51 -16.12
CA PRO A 87 -5.16 -6.47 -16.45
C PRO A 87 -4.62 -5.58 -17.57
N LYS A 88 -5.50 -4.86 -18.29
CA LYS A 88 -5.09 -3.92 -19.35
C LYS A 88 -4.04 -2.94 -18.86
N GLN A 89 -4.39 -2.17 -17.84
CA GLN A 89 -3.48 -1.21 -17.21
C GLN A 89 -3.87 -1.01 -15.74
N LEU A 90 -3.15 -1.67 -14.82
CA LEU A 90 -3.41 -1.58 -13.39
C LEU A 90 -2.96 -0.22 -12.83
N VAL A 91 -3.83 0.40 -12.05
CA VAL A 91 -3.61 1.67 -11.35
C VAL A 91 -3.76 1.43 -9.85
N ASN A 92 -2.81 1.91 -9.04
CA ASN A 92 -2.94 2.07 -7.60
C ASN A 92 -3.17 3.54 -7.27
N GLU A 93 -4.36 3.86 -6.77
CA GLU A 93 -4.75 5.19 -6.31
C GLU A 93 -4.68 5.27 -4.78
N VAL A 94 -3.88 6.19 -4.25
CA VAL A 94 -3.86 6.48 -2.80
C VAL A 94 -5.02 7.42 -2.47
N VAL A 95 -5.93 6.96 -1.61
CA VAL A 95 -7.15 7.69 -1.23
C VAL A 95 -6.98 8.34 0.13
N THR A 96 -7.23 9.65 0.22
CA THR A 96 -7.07 10.46 1.45
C THR A 96 -8.40 10.85 2.08
N GLU A 97 -9.41 9.99 1.93
CA GLU A 97 -10.73 10.19 2.56
C GLU A 97 -10.57 10.25 4.09
N LYS A 98 -11.27 11.21 4.70
CA LYS A 98 -11.25 11.42 6.15
C LYS A 98 -12.63 11.15 6.75
N PRO A 99 -12.73 10.44 7.89
CA PRO A 99 -13.95 10.36 8.66
C PRO A 99 -14.31 11.71 9.28
N LYS A 100 -15.52 11.79 9.86
CA LYS A 100 -15.81 12.81 10.87
C LYS A 100 -14.79 12.68 12.02
N PRO A 101 -14.39 13.78 12.67
CA PRO A 101 -13.50 13.70 13.82
C PRO A 101 -14.04 12.75 14.90
N TRP A 102 -13.13 12.02 15.52
CA TRP A 102 -13.40 11.10 16.62
C TRP A 102 -12.34 11.29 17.71
N ASP A 103 -12.71 11.00 18.95
CA ASP A 103 -11.89 11.28 20.12
C ASP A 103 -11.58 10.04 20.95
N VAL A 104 -10.49 10.14 21.71
CA VAL A 104 -10.07 9.14 22.70
C VAL A 104 -9.68 9.86 23.97
N TYR A 105 -10.32 9.48 25.08
CA TYR A 105 -9.90 9.90 26.40
C TYR A 105 -9.06 8.79 27.06
N ALA A 106 -7.77 9.04 27.18
CA ALA A 106 -6.80 8.17 27.84
C ALA A 106 -6.16 8.96 28.98
N PHE A 107 -6.76 8.87 30.19
CA PHE A 107 -6.42 9.72 31.33
C PHE A 107 -4.89 9.87 31.52
N PRO A 108 -4.36 11.10 31.70
CA PRO A 108 -5.08 12.40 31.77
C PRO A 108 -5.31 13.08 30.41
N TYR A 109 -5.03 12.41 29.30
CA TYR A 109 -5.00 13.00 27.97
C TYR A 109 -6.32 12.83 27.21
N TYR A 110 -6.65 13.84 26.41
CA TYR A 110 -7.74 13.83 25.45
C TYR A 110 -7.17 14.09 24.06
N TYR A 111 -7.46 13.19 23.13
CA TYR A 111 -6.97 13.26 21.74
C TYR A 111 -8.13 13.28 20.77
N VAL A 112 -7.95 14.00 19.67
CA VAL A 112 -8.92 14.05 18.56
C VAL A 112 -8.18 13.72 17.26
N TYR A 113 -8.74 12.81 16.49
CA TYR A 113 -8.23 12.38 15.19
C TYR A 113 -9.31 12.53 14.12
N ASN A 114 -8.88 12.58 12.86
CA ASN A 114 -9.78 12.62 11.70
C ASN A 114 -9.25 11.79 10.54
N ASP A 115 -8.61 10.66 10.87
CA ASP A 115 -8.17 9.64 9.92
C ASP A 115 -8.66 8.26 10.40
N PHE A 116 -8.84 7.32 9.46
CA PHE A 116 -9.30 5.97 9.78
C PHE A 116 -8.18 5.08 10.34
N SER A 117 -6.95 5.30 9.89
CA SER A 117 -5.73 4.57 10.19
C SER A 117 -4.55 5.54 10.01
N ASP A 118 -3.35 5.20 10.47
CA ASP A 118 -2.12 5.96 10.16
C ASP A 118 -1.63 5.74 8.72
N HIS A 119 -2.15 4.71 8.05
CA HIS A 119 -2.03 4.51 6.60
C HIS A 119 -3.30 4.94 5.85
N TYR A 120 -3.11 5.57 4.69
CA TYR A 120 -4.14 5.80 3.68
C TYR A 120 -4.36 4.54 2.83
N PRO A 121 -5.62 4.19 2.49
CA PRO A 121 -5.91 3.02 1.68
C PRO A 121 -5.50 3.17 0.21
N ILE A 122 -5.16 2.04 -0.41
CA ILE A 122 -4.99 1.91 -1.86
C ILE A 122 -6.28 1.39 -2.50
N LYS A 123 -6.73 2.07 -3.55
CA LYS A 123 -7.76 1.59 -4.48
C LYS A 123 -7.10 1.13 -5.77
N ALA A 124 -7.24 -0.15 -6.12
CA ALA A 124 -6.73 -0.70 -7.36
C ALA A 124 -7.81 -0.90 -8.43
N TYR A 125 -7.55 -0.48 -9.66
CA TYR A 125 -8.47 -0.64 -10.79
C TYR A 125 -7.73 -0.67 -12.13
N SER A 126 -8.42 -1.16 -13.18
CA SER A 126 -7.88 -1.19 -14.54
C SER A 126 -8.49 -0.09 -15.40
N LYS A 127 -7.66 0.58 -16.21
CA LYS A 127 -8.11 1.48 -17.29
C LYS A 127 -8.19 0.75 -18.63
#